data_AF-R6THE5-F1
#
_entry.id   AF-R6THE5-F1
#
_cell.length_a   1.000
_cell.length_b   1.000
_cell.length_c   1.000
_cell.angle_alpha   90.00
_cell.angle_beta   90.00
_cell.angle_gamma   90.00
#
_symmetry.space_group_name_H-M   'P 1'
#
loop_
_entity.id
_entity.type
_entity.pdbx_description
1 polymer ?
#
loop_
_entity_poly.entity_id
_entity_poly.type
_entity_poly.pdbx_seq_one_letter_code
_entity_poly.pdbx_strand_id
1 'polypeptide(L)'
;MGNIIAGHSLRLEERKKKAAAASEQRMKLTMDTGALDNRIRLLTEMEREYEGFSKAVKLVCQAKGGLRGIHGPVAELVRTEQKYSLAIEIALGGGLQNIVVDREEDAKAAIGFLKQRSGGRATFLPLTAIRGEEMRERGVEQAEGFVGLASRLVRFDPKYQNIFYNLLGRTVVVEDLDCGIALARRYRNAFRIVTLDGQVINRGGSPPAAVPACSAGRRNWNGSGAGRRPCAGSWKRPRRRRSPPTGNLLRPSMNWKRRRFSAVRRRIRWCGWKARRTI
;
A
#
# COMPACT_ATOMS: atom_id res chain seq x y z
N MET A 1 -31.10 -73.53 9.15
CA MET A 1 -31.56 -72.23 9.69
C MET A 1 -30.43 -71.36 10.27
N GLY A 2 -29.45 -71.89 11.02
CA GLY A 2 -28.39 -71.09 11.65
C GLY A 2 -27.50 -70.25 10.73
N ASN A 3 -27.08 -70.77 9.56
CA ASN A 3 -26.23 -70.02 8.61
C ASN A 3 -26.90 -68.79 7.99
N ILE A 4 -28.23 -68.81 7.84
CA ILE A 4 -28.99 -67.71 7.24
C ILE A 4 -29.05 -66.54 8.23
N ILE A 5 -29.33 -66.82 9.50
CA ILE A 5 -29.39 -65.83 10.58
C ILE A 5 -28.02 -65.16 10.78
N ALA A 6 -26.94 -65.94 10.78
CA ALA A 6 -25.58 -65.43 10.86
C ALA A 6 -25.19 -64.54 9.65
N GLY A 7 -25.66 -64.88 8.45
CA GLY A 7 -25.45 -64.03 7.26
C GLY A 7 -26.21 -62.70 7.32
N HIS A 8 -27.42 -62.71 7.87
CA HIS A 8 -28.20 -61.48 8.05
C HIS A 8 -27.63 -60.57 9.16
N SER A 9 -27.09 -61.12 10.25
CA SER A 9 -26.45 -60.33 11.30
C SER A 9 -25.18 -59.63 10.80
N LEU A 10 -24.33 -60.32 10.03
CA LEU A 10 -23.13 -59.74 9.42
C LEU A 10 -23.45 -58.55 8.51
N ARG A 11 -24.45 -58.68 7.63
CA ARG A 11 -24.89 -57.57 6.75
C ARG A 11 -25.45 -56.39 7.55
N LEU A 12 -26.12 -56.66 8.66
CA LEU A 12 -26.69 -55.63 9.53
C LEU A 12 -25.58 -54.88 10.28
N GLU A 13 -24.54 -55.57 10.77
CA GLU A 13 -23.37 -54.93 11.35
C GLU A 13 -22.59 -54.09 10.33
N GLU A 14 -22.41 -54.60 9.11
CA GLU A 14 -21.73 -53.87 8.05
C GLU A 14 -22.47 -52.58 7.69
N ARG A 15 -23.81 -52.64 7.58
CA ARG A 15 -24.66 -51.46 7.35
C ARG A 15 -24.59 -50.48 8.52
N LYS A 16 -24.57 -50.96 9.77
CA LYS A 16 -24.38 -50.11 10.96
C LYS A 16 -23.02 -49.42 10.96
N LYS A 17 -21.93 -50.14 10.62
CA LYS A 17 -20.58 -49.56 10.48
C LYS A 17 -20.53 -48.51 9.38
N LYS A 18 -21.14 -48.79 8.22
CA LYS A 18 -21.25 -47.82 7.10
C LYS A 18 -22.06 -46.58 7.51
N ALA A 19 -23.18 -46.76 8.22
CA ALA A 19 -23.99 -45.64 8.72
C ALA A 19 -23.23 -44.81 9.77
N ALA A 20 -22.51 -45.46 10.68
CA ALA A 20 -21.68 -44.80 11.68
C ALA A 20 -20.56 -43.98 11.01
N ALA A 21 -19.83 -44.56 10.06
CA ALA A 21 -18.79 -43.87 9.31
C ALA A 21 -19.33 -42.66 8.53
N ALA A 22 -20.50 -42.80 7.89
CA ALA A 22 -21.18 -41.69 7.21
C ALA A 22 -21.61 -40.58 8.20
N SER A 23 -22.08 -40.95 9.39
CA SER A 23 -22.46 -40.00 10.43
C SER A 23 -21.25 -39.23 10.99
N GLU A 24 -20.12 -39.91 11.17
CA GLU A 24 -18.85 -39.29 11.59
C GLU A 24 -18.32 -38.34 10.52
N GLN A 25 -18.36 -38.74 9.25
CA GLN A 25 -18.00 -37.87 8.13
C GLN A 25 -18.89 -36.63 8.08
N ARG A 26 -20.20 -36.80 8.28
CA ARG A 26 -21.14 -35.67 8.35
C ARG A 26 -20.84 -34.74 9.52
N MET A 27 -20.53 -35.28 10.70
CA MET A 27 -20.15 -34.47 11.86
C MET A 27 -18.85 -33.68 11.60
N LYS A 28 -17.83 -34.32 11.02
CA LYS A 28 -16.57 -33.66 10.64
C LYS A 28 -16.81 -32.50 9.67
N LEU A 29 -17.52 -32.76 8.57
CA LEU A 29 -17.86 -31.71 7.60
C LEU A 29 -18.67 -30.58 8.22
N THR A 30 -19.60 -30.89 9.15
CA THR A 30 -20.39 -29.87 9.86
C THR A 30 -19.50 -29.00 10.75
N MET A 31 -18.56 -29.61 11.46
CA MET A 31 -17.57 -28.86 12.26
C MET A 31 -16.68 -27.98 11.38
N ASP A 32 -16.20 -28.50 10.25
CA ASP A 32 -15.37 -27.76 9.31
C ASP A 32 -16.13 -26.57 8.70
N THR A 33 -17.40 -26.75 8.33
CA THR A 33 -18.25 -25.64 7.86
C THR A 33 -18.43 -24.57 8.94
N GLY A 34 -18.68 -24.96 10.20
CA GLY A 34 -18.81 -24.01 11.30
C GLY A 34 -17.51 -23.23 11.56
N ALA A 35 -16.35 -23.89 11.45
CA ALA A 35 -15.06 -23.25 11.60
C ALA A 35 -14.77 -22.23 10.48
N LEU A 36 -15.08 -22.59 9.22
CA LEU A 36 -14.94 -21.69 8.07
C LEU A 36 -15.91 -20.51 8.14
N ASP A 37 -17.16 -20.72 8.55
CA ASP A 37 -18.14 -19.66 8.73
C ASP A 37 -17.71 -18.66 9.81
N ASN A 38 -17.20 -19.16 10.94
CA ASN A 38 -16.64 -18.30 11.98
C ASN A 38 -15.45 -17.50 11.46
N ARG A 39 -14.57 -18.12 10.64
CA ARG A 39 -13.44 -17.42 10.05
C ARG A 39 -13.89 -16.33 9.08
N ILE A 40 -14.87 -16.60 8.23
CA ILE A 40 -15.45 -15.63 7.30
C ILE A 40 -16.05 -14.47 8.09
N ARG A 41 -16.88 -14.74 9.11
CA ARG A 41 -17.49 -13.70 9.95
C ARG A 41 -16.45 -12.77 10.57
N LEU A 42 -15.39 -13.33 11.14
CA LEU A 42 -14.30 -12.54 11.74
C LEU A 42 -13.60 -11.66 10.69
N LEU A 43 -13.28 -12.22 9.51
CA LEU A 43 -12.63 -11.45 8.44
C LEU A 43 -13.53 -10.34 7.90
N THR A 44 -14.82 -10.63 7.71
CA THR A 44 -15.81 -9.63 7.27
C THR A 44 -15.97 -8.51 8.29
N GLU A 45 -15.92 -8.80 9.59
CA GLU A 45 -15.99 -7.76 10.62
C GLU A 45 -14.75 -6.86 10.60
N MET A 46 -13.55 -7.45 10.49
CA MET A 46 -12.29 -6.70 10.35
C MET A 46 -12.29 -5.81 9.11
N GLU A 47 -12.82 -6.29 7.98
CA GLU A 47 -12.98 -5.51 6.75
C GLU A 47 -13.93 -4.32 6.95
N ARG A 48 -15.08 -4.53 7.61
CA ARG A 48 -16.05 -3.45 7.93
C ARG A 48 -15.48 -2.39 8.85
N GLU A 49 -14.63 -2.78 9.78
CA GLU A 49 -13.91 -1.85 10.67
C GLU A 49 -12.72 -1.15 9.98
N TYR A 50 -12.46 -1.48 8.71
CA TYR A 50 -11.32 -1.00 7.95
C TYR A 50 -10.00 -1.22 8.71
N GLU A 51 -9.83 -2.38 9.35
CA GLU A 51 -8.64 -2.66 10.13
C GLU A 51 -7.36 -2.54 9.27
N GLY A 52 -6.29 -1.95 9.83
CA GLY A 52 -5.06 -1.65 9.07
C GLY A 52 -5.07 -0.33 8.27
N PHE A 53 -6.22 0.32 8.06
CA PHE A 53 -6.27 1.65 7.46
C PHE A 53 -5.96 2.77 8.46
N SER A 54 -5.46 3.89 7.95
CA SER A 54 -5.28 5.10 8.77
C SER A 54 -6.60 5.60 9.35
N LYS A 55 -6.53 6.22 10.54
CA LYS A 55 -7.70 6.78 11.25
C LYS A 55 -8.55 7.69 10.36
N ALA A 56 -7.91 8.47 9.48
CA ALA A 56 -8.61 9.37 8.58
C ALA A 56 -9.48 8.60 7.57
N VAL A 57 -8.96 7.53 6.97
CA VAL A 57 -9.69 6.71 6.00
C VAL A 57 -10.87 6.00 6.66
N LYS A 58 -10.67 5.45 7.88
CA LYS A 58 -11.74 4.85 8.68
C LYS A 58 -12.90 5.82 8.90
N LEU A 59 -12.60 7.04 9.36
CA LEU A 59 -13.61 8.06 9.66
C LEU A 59 -14.41 8.46 8.42
N VAL A 60 -13.75 8.60 7.27
CA VAL A 60 -14.43 8.95 6.01
C VAL A 60 -15.30 7.80 5.53
N CYS A 61 -14.82 6.56 5.62
CA CYS A 61 -15.60 5.40 5.17
C CYS A 61 -16.81 5.13 6.07
N GLN A 62 -16.68 5.32 7.38
CA GLN A 62 -17.81 5.26 8.33
C GLN A 62 -18.81 6.41 8.10
N ALA A 63 -18.35 7.55 7.58
CA ALA A 63 -19.19 8.70 7.27
C ALA A 63 -19.78 8.70 5.84
N LYS A 64 -19.68 7.59 5.09
CA LYS A 64 -20.27 7.44 3.73
C LYS A 64 -21.78 7.77 3.70
N GLY A 65 -22.50 7.65 4.81
CA GLY A 65 -23.92 8.05 4.90
C GLY A 65 -24.17 9.57 4.96
N GLY A 66 -23.18 10.36 5.41
CA GLY A 66 -23.29 11.82 5.53
C GLY A 66 -22.53 12.60 4.44
N LEU A 67 -21.59 11.95 3.75
CA LEU A 67 -20.81 12.52 2.67
C LEU A 67 -21.20 11.87 1.34
N ARG A 68 -21.51 12.69 0.33
CA ARG A 68 -21.88 12.22 -1.00
C ARG A 68 -20.64 12.02 -1.88
N GLY A 69 -20.77 11.18 -2.91
CA GLY A 69 -19.74 11.00 -3.93
C GLY A 69 -18.48 10.26 -3.48
N ILE A 70 -18.54 9.48 -2.40
CA ILE A 70 -17.42 8.65 -1.93
C ILE A 70 -17.60 7.21 -2.41
N HIS A 71 -16.64 6.74 -3.21
CA HIS A 71 -16.63 5.36 -3.70
C HIS A 71 -15.97 4.42 -2.68
N GLY A 72 -14.89 4.86 -2.06
CA GLY A 72 -14.12 4.07 -1.09
C GLY A 72 -12.61 4.11 -1.36
N PRO A 73 -11.81 3.40 -0.56
CA PRO A 73 -10.37 3.28 -0.77
C PRO A 73 -10.05 2.46 -2.03
N VAL A 74 -8.91 2.75 -2.67
CA VAL A 74 -8.42 2.02 -3.86
C VAL A 74 -8.32 0.52 -3.62
N ALA A 75 -7.97 0.11 -2.39
CA ALA A 75 -7.90 -1.30 -2.00
C ALA A 75 -9.21 -2.09 -2.22
N GLU A 76 -10.39 -1.47 -2.05
CA GLU A 76 -11.69 -2.13 -2.30
C GLU A 76 -12.03 -2.23 -3.80
N LEU A 77 -11.40 -1.38 -4.63
CA LEU A 77 -11.76 -1.20 -6.04
C LEU A 77 -10.89 -2.01 -7.00
N VAL A 78 -9.83 -2.64 -6.50
CA VAL A 78 -8.83 -3.37 -7.28
C VAL A 78 -8.93 -4.88 -7.00
N ARG A 79 -8.81 -5.69 -8.05
CA ARG A 79 -8.66 -7.14 -7.95
C ARG A 79 -7.43 -7.57 -8.74
N THR A 80 -6.67 -8.52 -8.22
CA THR A 80 -5.48 -9.07 -8.91
C THR A 80 -5.33 -10.55 -8.62
N GLU A 81 -4.52 -11.23 -9.40
CA GLU A 81 -4.19 -12.64 -9.20
C GLU A 81 -3.20 -12.80 -8.04
N GLN A 82 -3.29 -13.92 -7.32
CA GLN A 82 -2.45 -14.18 -6.14
C GLN A 82 -0.95 -14.15 -6.47
N LYS A 83 -0.56 -14.50 -7.70
CA LYS A 83 0.84 -14.45 -8.16
C LYS A 83 1.40 -13.02 -8.15
N TYR A 84 0.57 -12.01 -8.42
CA TYR A 84 0.99 -10.62 -8.55
C TYR A 84 0.63 -9.76 -7.33
N SER A 85 -0.05 -10.33 -6.33
CA SER A 85 -0.60 -9.58 -5.20
C SER A 85 0.47 -8.77 -4.47
N LEU A 86 1.62 -9.38 -4.18
CA LEU A 86 2.73 -8.73 -3.48
C LEU A 86 3.32 -7.58 -4.31
N ALA A 87 3.58 -7.80 -5.60
CA ALA A 87 4.11 -6.79 -6.50
C ALA A 87 3.16 -5.59 -6.64
N ILE A 88 1.86 -5.85 -6.80
CA ILE A 88 0.84 -4.79 -6.90
C ILE A 88 0.65 -4.04 -5.59
N GLU A 89 0.63 -4.75 -4.45
CA GLU A 89 0.55 -4.14 -3.13
C GLU A 89 1.69 -3.14 -2.92
N ILE A 90 2.91 -3.54 -3.28
CA ILE A 90 4.11 -2.72 -3.14
C ILE A 90 4.15 -1.60 -4.18
N ALA A 91 3.69 -1.87 -5.40
CA ALA A 91 3.54 -0.86 -6.44
C ALA A 91 2.59 0.27 -6.01
N LEU A 92 1.44 -0.07 -5.41
CA LEU A 92 0.49 0.92 -4.90
C LEU A 92 0.99 1.57 -3.59
N GLY A 93 1.58 0.78 -2.69
CA GLY A 93 2.07 1.23 -1.39
C GLY A 93 1.00 2.01 -0.62
N GLY A 94 1.35 3.22 -0.16
CA GLY A 94 0.40 4.12 0.51
C GLY A 94 -0.80 4.53 -0.35
N GLY A 95 -0.72 4.35 -1.68
CA GLY A 95 -1.80 4.61 -2.62
C GLY A 95 -3.01 3.70 -2.45
N LEU A 96 -2.86 2.53 -1.81
CA LEU A 96 -3.97 1.63 -1.48
C LEU A 96 -5.02 2.29 -0.58
N GLN A 97 -4.58 3.19 0.31
CA GLN A 97 -5.43 3.89 1.26
C GLN A 97 -6.06 5.17 0.68
N ASN A 98 -5.72 5.54 -0.55
CA ASN A 98 -6.28 6.73 -1.18
C ASN A 98 -7.78 6.51 -1.45
N ILE A 99 -8.59 7.54 -1.22
CA ILE A 99 -10.05 7.46 -1.33
C ILE A 99 -10.48 8.02 -2.68
N VAL A 100 -11.22 7.22 -3.45
CA VAL A 100 -11.80 7.65 -4.73
C VAL A 100 -13.12 8.39 -4.49
N VAL A 101 -13.26 9.53 -5.17
CA VAL A 101 -14.44 10.39 -5.09
C VAL A 101 -14.90 10.82 -6.49
N ASP A 102 -16.17 11.15 -6.65
CA ASP A 102 -16.73 11.61 -7.93
C ASP A 102 -16.08 12.92 -8.39
N ARG A 103 -16.21 13.98 -7.58
CA ARG A 103 -15.76 15.34 -7.94
C ARG A 103 -14.82 15.93 -6.90
N GLU A 104 -14.13 17.01 -7.30
CA GLU A 104 -13.27 17.79 -6.40
C GLU A 104 -14.07 18.45 -5.26
N GLU A 105 -15.35 18.76 -5.48
CA GLU A 105 -16.24 19.34 -4.48
C GLU A 105 -16.50 18.35 -3.33
N ASP A 106 -16.72 17.08 -3.66
CA ASP A 106 -16.91 16.01 -2.68
C ASP A 106 -15.62 15.77 -1.87
N ALA A 107 -14.45 15.86 -2.53
CA ALA A 107 -13.16 15.83 -1.84
C ALA A 107 -13.04 16.96 -0.82
N LYS A 108 -13.41 18.19 -1.19
CA LYS A 108 -13.37 19.36 -0.29
C LYS A 108 -14.30 19.18 0.91
N ALA A 109 -15.51 18.66 0.69
CA ALA A 109 -16.45 18.37 1.77
C ALA A 109 -15.88 17.34 2.75
N ALA A 110 -15.30 16.23 2.23
CA ALA A 110 -14.67 15.21 3.04
C ALA A 110 -13.44 15.73 3.83
N ILE A 111 -12.62 16.60 3.22
CA ILE A 111 -11.51 17.27 3.91
C ILE A 111 -12.02 18.18 5.03
N GLY A 112 -13.11 18.93 4.79
CA GLY A 112 -13.77 19.77 5.78
C GLY A 112 -14.24 18.95 6.99
N PHE A 113 -14.88 17.82 6.71
CA PHE A 113 -15.32 16.86 7.74
C PHE A 113 -14.15 16.33 8.58
N LEU A 114 -13.05 15.93 7.93
CA LEU A 114 -11.84 15.46 8.63
C LEU A 114 -11.21 16.53 9.51
N LYS A 115 -11.20 17.80 9.06
CA LYS A 115 -10.69 18.93 9.86
C LYS A 115 -11.54 19.17 11.10
N GLN A 116 -12.87 19.20 10.97
CA GLN A 116 -13.78 19.42 12.09
C GLN A 116 -13.63 18.34 13.18
N ARG A 117 -13.41 17.08 12.78
CA ARG A 117 -13.27 15.96 13.72
C ARG A 117 -11.83 15.66 14.13
N SER A 118 -10.85 16.47 13.71
CA SER A 118 -9.42 16.19 13.90
C SER A 118 -9.04 14.75 13.50
N GLY A 119 -9.61 14.28 12.38
CA GLY A 119 -9.57 12.90 11.93
C GLY A 119 -8.25 12.46 11.31
N GLY A 120 -7.33 13.40 11.07
CA GLY A 120 -6.01 13.17 10.47
C GLY A 120 -5.95 13.62 9.01
N ARG A 121 -5.06 12.99 8.23
CA ARG A 121 -4.82 13.29 6.82
C ARG A 121 -5.17 12.09 5.96
N ALA A 122 -5.88 12.32 4.87
CA ALA A 122 -6.16 11.34 3.83
C ALA A 122 -5.93 11.98 2.46
N THR A 123 -5.64 11.14 1.48
CA THR A 123 -5.49 11.56 0.08
C THR A 123 -6.76 11.18 -0.68
N PHE A 124 -7.31 12.13 -1.41
CA PHE A 124 -8.52 11.95 -2.19
C PHE A 124 -8.20 11.98 -3.68
N LEU A 125 -8.88 11.14 -4.45
CA LEU A 125 -8.67 10.93 -5.88
C LEU A 125 -9.98 11.21 -6.63
N PRO A 126 -10.21 12.45 -7.08
CA PRO A 126 -11.41 12.81 -7.83
C PRO A 126 -11.36 12.28 -9.27
N LEU A 127 -12.44 11.63 -9.71
CA LEU A 127 -12.55 11.06 -11.07
C LEU A 127 -12.47 12.13 -12.16
N THR A 128 -13.00 13.33 -11.88
CA THR A 128 -13.01 14.44 -12.84
C THR A 128 -11.64 15.06 -13.11
N ALA A 129 -10.72 15.03 -12.13
CA ALA A 129 -9.45 15.76 -12.22
C ALA A 129 -8.27 14.88 -12.62
N ILE A 130 -8.29 13.61 -12.20
CA ILE A 130 -7.15 12.72 -12.41
C ILE A 130 -7.08 12.29 -13.87
N ARG A 131 -5.91 12.50 -14.46
CA ARG A 131 -5.54 11.95 -15.75
C ARG A 131 -4.42 10.94 -15.53
N GLY A 132 -4.66 9.72 -16.00
CA GLY A 132 -3.69 8.65 -16.02
C GLY A 132 -3.38 8.29 -17.45
N GLU A 133 -2.11 8.02 -17.74
CA GLU A 133 -1.70 7.50 -19.04
C GLU A 133 -0.82 6.28 -18.82
N GLU A 134 -1.09 5.25 -19.59
CA GLU A 134 -0.24 4.08 -19.65
C GLU A 134 1.02 4.38 -20.45
N MET A 135 2.16 3.95 -19.92
CA MET A 135 3.45 4.10 -20.59
C MET A 135 3.49 3.29 -21.89
N ARG A 136 3.87 3.95 -22.99
CA ARG A 136 4.01 3.36 -24.33
C ARG A 136 5.47 3.29 -24.80
N GLU A 137 6.38 2.95 -23.89
CA GLU A 137 7.77 2.77 -24.27
C GLU A 137 7.94 1.47 -25.08
N ARG A 138 8.43 1.62 -26.31
CA ARG A 138 8.64 0.51 -27.24
C ARG A 138 9.81 -0.36 -26.76
N GLY A 139 9.64 -1.68 -26.85
CA GLY A 139 10.69 -2.66 -26.55
C GLY A 139 10.83 -3.06 -25.08
N VAL A 140 10.02 -2.48 -24.17
CA VAL A 140 9.99 -2.91 -22.75
C VAL A 140 9.42 -4.33 -22.64
N GLU A 141 8.42 -4.65 -23.47
CA GLU A 141 7.78 -5.96 -23.50
C GLU A 141 8.70 -7.08 -24.00
N GLN A 142 9.81 -6.74 -24.67
CA GLN A 142 10.80 -7.70 -25.18
C GLN A 142 11.98 -7.90 -24.23
N ALA A 143 12.00 -7.21 -23.09
CA ALA A 143 13.08 -7.35 -22.14
C ALA A 143 12.97 -8.67 -21.36
N GLU A 144 14.12 -9.25 -21.03
CA GLU A 144 14.18 -10.46 -20.21
C GLU A 144 13.57 -10.22 -18.83
N GLY A 145 12.78 -11.18 -18.35
CA GLY A 145 12.08 -11.10 -17.07
C GLY A 145 10.94 -10.09 -17.02
N PHE A 146 10.47 -9.56 -18.16
CA PHE A 146 9.28 -8.71 -18.20
C PHE A 146 8.00 -9.53 -17.99
N VAL A 147 7.25 -9.21 -16.93
CA VAL A 147 5.96 -9.84 -16.64
C VAL A 147 4.82 -9.04 -17.27
N GLY A 148 4.84 -7.71 -17.09
CA GLY A 148 3.75 -6.86 -17.55
C GLY A 148 3.76 -5.46 -16.94
N LEU A 149 2.92 -4.59 -17.47
CA LEU A 149 2.59 -3.33 -16.82
C LEU A 149 1.63 -3.58 -15.67
N ALA A 150 1.88 -2.95 -14.52
CA ALA A 150 1.06 -3.14 -13.33
C ALA A 150 -0.42 -2.78 -13.57
N SER A 151 -0.70 -1.80 -14.46
CA SER A 151 -2.05 -1.44 -14.90
C SER A 151 -2.80 -2.57 -15.62
N ARG A 152 -2.09 -3.48 -16.31
CA ARG A 152 -2.67 -4.60 -17.06
C ARG A 152 -2.83 -5.87 -16.23
N LEU A 153 -2.10 -5.96 -15.10
CA LEU A 153 -2.13 -7.09 -14.17
C LEU A 153 -3.25 -6.98 -13.11
N VAL A 154 -4.01 -5.89 -13.14
CA VAL A 154 -5.12 -5.63 -12.22
C VAL A 154 -6.44 -5.54 -12.99
N ARG A 155 -7.52 -5.97 -12.33
CA ARG A 155 -8.90 -5.84 -12.80
C ARG A 155 -9.60 -4.78 -11.98
N PHE A 156 -10.27 -3.85 -12.66
CA PHE A 156 -11.02 -2.75 -12.07
C PHE A 156 -12.17 -2.36 -13.00
N ASP A 157 -13.12 -1.59 -12.47
CA ASP A 157 -14.22 -1.04 -13.26
C ASP A 157 -13.71 0.08 -14.19
N PRO A 158 -14.08 0.09 -15.50
CA PRO A 158 -13.67 1.11 -16.46
C PRO A 158 -13.82 2.56 -15.98
N LYS A 159 -14.79 2.86 -15.10
CA LYS A 159 -14.95 4.21 -14.54
C LYS A 159 -13.71 4.72 -13.80
N TYR A 160 -12.88 3.81 -13.26
CA TYR A 160 -11.69 4.13 -12.47
C TYR A 160 -10.39 4.07 -13.29
N GLN A 161 -10.46 3.89 -14.62
CA GLN A 161 -9.30 3.67 -15.49
C GLN A 161 -8.23 4.75 -15.33
N ASN A 162 -8.62 6.02 -15.30
CA ASN A 162 -7.69 7.14 -15.13
C ASN A 162 -6.93 7.10 -13.80
N ILE A 163 -7.58 6.62 -12.74
CA ILE A 163 -6.96 6.50 -11.41
C ILE A 163 -5.91 5.40 -11.43
N PHE A 164 -6.26 4.22 -11.93
CA PHE A 164 -5.33 3.10 -11.99
C PHE A 164 -4.17 3.36 -12.95
N TYR A 165 -4.40 4.07 -14.06
CA TYR A 165 -3.31 4.47 -14.97
C TYR A 165 -2.40 5.53 -14.35
N ASN A 166 -2.93 6.44 -13.52
CA ASN A 166 -2.11 7.39 -12.80
C ASN A 166 -1.20 6.69 -11.77
N LEU A 167 -1.73 5.70 -11.05
CA LEU A 167 -1.00 4.98 -9.99
C LEU A 167 -0.05 3.90 -10.55
N LEU A 168 -0.51 3.12 -11.53
CA LEU A 168 0.16 1.90 -12.01
C LEU A 168 0.57 1.95 -13.48
N GLY A 169 0.06 2.87 -14.29
CA GLY A 169 0.35 2.94 -15.73
C GLY A 169 1.81 3.23 -16.07
N ARG A 170 2.59 3.62 -15.05
CA ARG A 170 4.00 4.00 -15.12
C ARG A 170 4.93 3.07 -14.32
N THR A 171 4.40 1.89 -13.95
CA THR A 171 5.07 0.87 -13.15
C THR A 171 5.13 -0.45 -13.92
N VAL A 172 6.34 -0.98 -14.07
CA VAL A 172 6.62 -2.27 -14.72
C VAL A 172 6.87 -3.34 -13.67
N VAL A 173 6.29 -4.51 -13.86
CA VAL A 173 6.54 -5.69 -13.04
C VAL A 173 7.52 -6.60 -13.75
N VAL A 174 8.56 -7.03 -13.04
CA VAL A 174 9.60 -7.96 -13.50
C VAL A 174 9.69 -9.17 -12.57
N GLU A 175 10.29 -10.25 -13.04
CA GLU A 175 10.51 -11.46 -12.24
C GLU A 175 11.58 -11.20 -11.17
N ASP A 176 12.79 -10.87 -11.61
CA ASP A 176 13.98 -10.74 -10.75
C ASP A 176 14.54 -9.32 -10.66
N LEU A 177 15.32 -9.09 -9.60
CA LEU A 177 16.01 -7.80 -9.38
C LEU A 177 17.03 -7.50 -10.47
N ASP A 178 17.83 -8.48 -10.87
CA ASP A 178 18.90 -8.28 -11.85
C ASP A 178 18.32 -7.87 -13.21
N CYS A 179 17.24 -8.51 -13.64
CA CYS A 179 16.42 -8.12 -14.79
C CYS A 179 15.91 -6.68 -14.63
N GLY A 180 15.39 -6.34 -13.44
CA GLY A 180 14.96 -4.98 -13.11
C GLY A 180 16.06 -3.93 -13.21
N ILE A 181 17.28 -4.22 -12.74
CA ILE A 181 18.42 -3.31 -12.80
C ILE A 181 18.90 -3.12 -14.25
N ALA A 182 18.96 -4.21 -15.02
CA ALA A 182 19.31 -4.16 -16.45
C ALA A 182 18.30 -3.29 -17.22
N LEU A 183 17.01 -3.47 -16.95
CA LEU A 183 15.93 -2.69 -17.54
C LEU A 183 16.03 -1.21 -17.14
N ALA A 184 16.23 -0.94 -15.85
CA ALA A 184 16.39 0.41 -15.31
C ALA A 184 17.56 1.15 -15.99
N ARG A 185 18.70 0.48 -16.17
CA ARG A 185 19.88 1.04 -16.86
C ARG A 185 19.61 1.30 -18.35
N ARG A 186 19.01 0.33 -19.05
CA ARG A 186 18.69 0.44 -20.48
C ARG A 186 17.79 1.64 -20.79
N TYR A 187 16.78 1.85 -19.95
CA TYR A 187 15.80 2.94 -20.10
C TYR A 187 16.10 4.16 -19.22
N ARG A 188 17.33 4.29 -18.69
CA ARG A 188 17.80 5.45 -17.91
C ARG A 188 16.86 5.83 -16.75
N ASN A 189 16.29 4.85 -16.05
CA ASN A 189 15.36 5.01 -14.94
C ASN A 189 14.10 5.83 -15.30
N ALA A 190 13.63 5.74 -16.54
CA ALA A 190 12.44 6.46 -17.01
C ALA A 190 11.16 6.06 -16.27
N PHE A 191 11.10 4.84 -15.72
CA PHE A 191 9.92 4.29 -15.05
C PHE A 191 10.23 3.56 -13.75
N ARG A 192 9.16 3.28 -12.99
CA ARG A 192 9.24 2.54 -11.72
C ARG A 192 9.19 1.05 -12.05
N ILE A 193 10.04 0.26 -11.40
CA ILE A 193 10.11 -1.19 -11.60
C ILE A 193 9.87 -1.87 -10.26
N VAL A 194 9.08 -2.94 -10.27
CA VAL A 194 8.78 -3.77 -9.09
C VAL A 194 8.99 -5.22 -9.43
N THR A 195 9.68 -5.97 -8.58
CA THR A 195 9.87 -7.42 -8.75
C THR A 195 8.70 -8.21 -8.16
N LEU A 196 8.53 -9.48 -8.57
CA LEU A 196 7.55 -10.37 -7.93
C LEU A 196 7.84 -10.59 -6.44
N ASP A 197 9.12 -10.54 -6.05
CA ASP A 197 9.58 -10.63 -4.66
C ASP A 197 9.38 -9.33 -3.85
N GLY A 198 8.87 -8.28 -4.48
CA GLY A 198 8.51 -7.04 -3.79
C GLY A 198 9.62 -6.01 -3.64
N GLN A 199 10.68 -6.09 -4.45
CA GLN A 199 11.72 -5.07 -4.45
C GLN A 199 11.34 -3.95 -5.42
N VAL A 200 11.66 -2.70 -5.07
CA VAL A 200 11.23 -1.52 -5.84
C VAL A 200 12.40 -0.69 -6.29
N ILE A 201 12.48 -0.42 -7.59
CA ILE A 201 13.38 0.56 -8.19
C ILE A 201 12.55 1.78 -8.60
N ASN A 202 12.79 2.91 -7.96
CA ASN A 202 12.07 4.15 -8.23
C ASN A 202 12.69 4.91 -9.43
N ARG A 203 11.86 5.73 -10.07
CA ARG A 203 12.28 6.71 -11.07
C ARG A 203 13.37 7.62 -10.45
N GLY A 204 14.42 7.92 -11.21
CA GLY A 204 15.53 8.75 -10.74
C GLY A 204 16.63 8.01 -9.97
N GLY A 205 16.62 6.67 -9.96
CA GLY A 205 17.78 5.87 -9.55
C GLY A 205 18.00 5.79 -8.03
N SER A 206 16.95 6.01 -7.22
CA SER A 206 17.05 5.66 -5.81
C SER A 206 17.34 4.15 -5.67
N PRO A 207 18.24 3.76 -4.74
CA PRO A 207 18.60 2.36 -4.55
C PRO A 207 17.35 1.53 -4.25
N PRO A 208 17.33 0.26 -4.69
CA PRO A 208 16.18 -0.59 -4.47
C PRO A 208 15.90 -0.70 -2.97
N ALA A 209 14.70 -0.31 -2.58
CA ALA A 209 14.26 -0.44 -1.20
C ALA A 209 13.68 -1.86 -1.03
N ALA A 210 14.30 -2.65 -0.16
CA ALA A 210 13.71 -3.90 0.31
C ALA A 210 12.63 -3.57 1.33
N VAL A 211 11.37 -3.82 0.98
CA VAL A 211 10.31 -3.93 1.99
C VAL A 211 10.43 -5.32 2.60
N PRO A 212 10.35 -5.47 3.93
CA PRO A 212 10.34 -6.80 4.54
C PRO A 212 9.19 -7.58 3.90
N ALA A 213 9.48 -8.77 3.38
CA ALA A 213 8.45 -9.67 2.88
C ALA A 213 7.39 -9.80 3.98
N CYS A 214 6.16 -9.39 3.67
CA CYS A 214 5.07 -9.54 4.60
C CYS A 214 4.94 -11.05 4.80
N SER A 215 5.33 -11.53 5.98
CA SER A 215 5.08 -12.92 6.35
C SER A 215 3.58 -13.06 6.53
N ALA A 216 2.87 -13.28 5.44
CA ALA A 216 1.58 -13.95 5.41
C ALA A 216 1.84 -15.40 5.85
N GLY A 217 2.20 -15.53 7.13
CA GLY A 217 2.53 -16.78 7.75
C GLY A 217 1.29 -17.66 7.74
N ARG A 218 1.44 -18.84 7.16
CA ARG A 218 0.80 -20.05 7.69
C ARG A 218 1.19 -20.16 9.17
N ARG A 219 0.50 -19.44 10.04
CA ARG A 219 0.51 -19.72 11.48
C ARG A 219 -0.64 -20.67 11.73
N ASN A 220 -0.30 -21.97 11.72
CA ASN A 220 -1.12 -22.98 12.37
C ASN A 220 -1.22 -22.56 13.85
N TRP A 221 -2.39 -22.06 14.24
CA TRP A 221 -2.65 -21.58 15.58
C TRP A 221 -3.12 -22.76 16.45
N ASN A 222 -2.20 -23.69 16.73
CA ASN A 222 -2.39 -24.61 17.84
C ASN A 222 -1.86 -23.92 19.10
N GLY A 223 -2.79 -23.62 20.01
CA GLY A 223 -2.60 -22.74 21.13
C GLY A 223 -1.45 -23.12 22.05
N SER A 224 -0.72 -22.11 22.49
CA SER A 224 -0.07 -21.99 23.80
C SER A 224 0.39 -20.55 23.93
N GLY A 225 -0.11 -19.85 24.95
CA GLY A 225 0.18 -18.45 25.19
C GLY A 225 1.67 -18.19 25.44
N ALA A 226 2.20 -17.16 24.80
CA ALA A 226 3.34 -16.39 25.28
C ALA A 226 3.35 -15.04 24.57
N GLY A 227 3.06 -13.97 25.33
CA GLY A 227 3.03 -12.61 24.82
C GLY A 227 4.38 -12.19 24.22
N ARG A 228 4.32 -11.47 23.10
CA ARG A 228 5.44 -10.66 22.62
C ARG A 228 4.95 -9.28 22.21
N ARG A 229 5.67 -8.29 22.75
CA ARG A 229 5.42 -6.85 22.68
C ARG A 229 5.53 -6.33 21.23
N PRO A 230 4.90 -5.18 20.89
CA PRO A 230 5.14 -4.52 19.62
C PRO A 230 6.55 -3.92 19.59
N CYS A 231 7.26 -4.12 18.48
CA CYS A 231 8.51 -3.44 18.17
C CYS A 231 8.26 -1.94 18.00
N ALA A 232 8.35 -1.18 19.09
CA ALA A 232 8.49 0.26 19.03
C ALA A 232 9.91 0.60 18.55
N GLY A 233 10.02 1.11 17.32
CA GLY A 233 11.25 1.67 16.79
C GLY A 233 11.74 2.84 17.64
N SER A 234 12.72 2.59 18.50
CA SER A 234 13.36 3.61 19.31
C SER A 234 14.31 4.47 18.47
N TRP A 235 13.82 5.59 17.96
CA TRP A 235 14.68 6.67 17.49
C TRP A 235 15.37 7.31 18.70
N LYS A 236 16.58 6.85 19.03
CA LYS A 236 17.42 7.50 20.05
C LYS A 236 17.89 8.86 19.54
N ARG A 237 17.30 9.94 20.07
CA ARG A 237 17.89 11.29 20.02
C ARG A 237 19.27 11.28 20.70
N PRO A 238 20.32 11.88 20.12
CA PRO A 238 21.58 12.08 20.85
C PRO A 238 21.35 13.05 22.01
N ARG A 239 21.66 12.62 23.24
CA ARG A 239 21.66 13.48 24.43
C ARG A 239 22.71 14.58 24.26
N ARG A 240 22.27 15.85 24.21
CA ARG A 240 23.14 17.00 24.46
C ARG A 240 23.77 16.86 25.84
N ARG A 241 25.10 16.78 25.92
CA ARG A 241 25.85 16.95 27.17
C ARG A 241 25.59 18.37 27.70
N ARG A 242 25.03 18.48 28.91
CA ARG A 242 25.03 19.72 29.69
C ARG A 242 26.34 19.75 30.49
N SER A 243 27.13 20.80 30.32
CA SER A 243 28.25 21.13 31.21
C SER A 243 27.72 21.93 32.43
N PRO A 244 28.32 21.81 33.62
CA PRO A 244 27.90 22.54 34.81
C PRO A 244 28.42 23.99 34.83
N PRO A 245 27.90 24.87 35.73
CA PRO A 245 28.21 26.29 35.72
C PRO A 245 29.41 26.61 36.62
N THR A 246 30.26 27.54 36.18
CA THR A 246 31.20 28.26 37.06
C THR A 246 31.28 29.71 36.60
N GLY A 247 31.06 30.62 37.55
CA GLY A 247 31.02 32.06 37.33
C GLY A 247 32.38 32.75 37.39
N ASN A 248 32.34 33.99 36.89
CA ASN A 248 33.21 35.15 37.12
C ASN A 248 34.73 35.00 37.13
N LEU A 249 35.38 35.68 36.17
CA LEU A 249 36.42 36.69 36.45
C LEU A 249 36.70 37.56 35.21
N LEU A 250 36.47 38.86 35.41
CA LEU A 250 37.09 40.08 34.85
C LEU A 250 37.60 40.17 33.37
N ARG A 251 37.06 41.24 32.75
CA ARG A 251 37.49 42.10 31.62
C ARG A 251 39.02 42.38 31.50
N PRO A 252 39.57 42.90 30.36
CA PRO A 252 39.08 44.13 29.71
C PRO A 252 39.22 44.32 28.17
N SER A 253 38.39 45.28 27.72
CA SER A 253 38.48 46.23 26.59
C SER A 253 39.25 45.90 25.31
N MET A 254 38.55 45.99 24.17
CA MET A 254 38.89 47.00 23.16
C MET A 254 37.71 47.35 22.24
N ASN A 255 37.55 48.66 22.07
CA ASN A 255 36.63 49.35 21.17
C ASN A 255 36.73 48.83 19.72
N TRP A 256 35.62 48.84 18.98
CA TRP A 256 35.47 49.73 17.83
C TRP A 256 33.98 49.87 17.43
N LYS A 257 33.62 51.11 17.11
CA LYS A 257 32.26 51.64 17.01
C LYS A 257 31.54 51.24 15.71
N ARG A 258 30.22 51.08 15.84
CA ARG A 258 29.17 51.25 14.82
C ARG A 258 29.46 52.36 13.79
N ARG A 259 29.09 52.10 12.53
CA ARG A 259 28.31 52.97 11.61
C ARG A 259 27.88 52.10 10.40
N ARG A 260 26.60 51.73 10.25
CA ARG A 260 25.46 52.47 9.66
C ARG A 260 25.56 52.67 8.12
N PHE A 261 24.52 52.15 7.45
CA PHE A 261 23.86 52.63 6.23
C PHE A 261 24.42 52.33 4.82
N SER A 262 23.66 51.48 4.12
CA SER A 262 23.08 51.65 2.76
C SER A 262 23.94 52.23 1.62
N ALA A 263 24.14 51.42 0.56
CA ALA A 263 23.92 51.85 -0.83
C ALA A 263 24.05 50.64 -1.78
N VAL A 264 22.92 50.01 -2.10
CA VAL A 264 22.78 49.19 -3.31
C VAL A 264 22.38 50.13 -4.44
N ARG A 265 23.27 50.41 -5.39
CA ARG A 265 22.93 50.90 -6.73
C ARG A 265 24.06 50.68 -7.76
N ARG A 266 23.80 49.68 -8.62
CA ARG A 266 23.89 49.66 -10.10
C ARG A 266 25.09 50.31 -10.82
N ARG A 267 25.83 49.48 -11.56
CA ARG A 267 25.92 49.37 -13.04
C ARG A 267 27.00 48.31 -13.31
N ILE A 268 26.81 47.32 -14.18
CA ILE A 268 26.91 47.43 -15.64
C ILE A 268 26.02 46.35 -16.29
N ARG A 269 25.17 46.77 -17.23
CA ARG A 269 24.55 45.93 -18.28
C ARG A 269 25.58 45.80 -19.42
N TRP A 270 25.62 44.67 -20.10
CA TRP A 270 25.61 44.59 -21.57
C TRP A 270 25.26 43.15 -21.97
N CYS A 271 24.03 42.96 -22.44
CA CYS A 271 23.60 41.78 -23.19
C CYS A 271 22.65 42.31 -24.25
N GLY A 272 23.20 42.58 -25.43
CA GLY A 272 22.43 42.77 -26.64
C GLY A 272 22.46 41.44 -27.38
N TRP A 273 21.29 40.92 -27.75
CA TRP A 273 21.08 40.18 -29.00
C TRP A 273 19.57 40.18 -29.28
N LYS A 274 19.22 40.73 -30.44
CA LYS A 274 17.86 40.91 -30.96
C LYS A 274 17.91 40.43 -32.41
N ALA A 275 17.18 39.36 -32.75
CA ALA A 275 16.80 38.99 -34.11
C ALA A 275 15.55 38.08 -34.00
N ARG A 276 14.33 38.61 -34.27
CA ARG A 276 13.55 38.54 -35.53
C ARG A 276 13.21 37.09 -35.94
N ARG A 277 11.96 36.63 -35.76
CA ARG A 277 10.75 36.74 -36.63
C ARG A 277 10.93 36.17 -38.06
N THR A 278 10.24 35.06 -38.31
CA THR A 278 9.45 34.67 -39.51
C THR A 278 9.91 35.18 -40.87
N ILE A 279 10.29 34.25 -41.75
CA ILE A 279 9.49 33.71 -42.89
C ILE A 279 9.86 32.23 -43.02
#